data_AF-A0A0C9YUH8-F1
#
_entry.id   AF-A0A0C9YUH8-F1
#
_cell.length_a   1.000
_cell.length_b   1.000
_cell.length_c   1.000
_cell.angle_alpha   90.00
_cell.angle_beta   90.00
_cell.angle_gamma   90.00
#
_symmetry.space_group_name_H-M   'P 1'
#
loop_
_entity.id
_entity.type
_entity.pdbx_description
1 polymer ?
#
loop_
_entity_poly.entity_id
_entity_poly.type
_entity_poly.pdbx_seq_one_letter_code
_entity_poly.pdbx_strand_id
1 'polypeptide(L)'
;MAIIPLLRTIVFALVTLLSLVVLGICAHIEYLTSGNSSTYLSFAAFGLASACVTVVTLPLFFILGHARRGVFTSMIIFEIIWFLVLWVLWVATSGDTVVDKAFYFPDGCIFNNYPTINQICYEVTVVEAFAFLNFFAVFFYYDVLVLYAIISAIRGRGIWTMSVREAANGGPYNPAIVMTQPPYPQQVAPQYAQYPGFQKAPSATGYPSTGSPQPYNAYPQQTTPPVGQGQPYPGTQQQYPGVPQQPQYPGAQQQQYPGDPQQQQYPGAQQQQYPGVPQPDNFNPVQSNYSPNTQSMGNNPLSPQPNYNSYPGPYPPQGQV
;
A
#
# COMPACT_ATOMS: atom_id res chain seq x y z
N MET A 1 6.22 -9.72 -21.31
CA MET A 1 5.98 -8.40 -21.94
C MET A 1 6.22 -7.32 -20.89
N ALA A 2 7.04 -6.31 -21.18
CA ALA A 2 7.50 -5.30 -20.22
C ALA A 2 6.51 -4.15 -19.96
N ILE A 3 5.20 -4.39 -20.09
CA ILE A 3 4.18 -3.31 -20.05
C ILE A 3 4.03 -2.74 -18.64
N ILE A 4 3.97 -3.60 -17.61
CA ILE A 4 3.79 -3.18 -16.22
C ILE A 4 4.95 -2.29 -15.72
N PRO A 5 6.25 -2.65 -15.89
CA PRO A 5 7.35 -1.78 -15.47
C PRO A 5 7.42 -0.47 -16.25
N LEU A 6 7.00 -0.47 -17.52
CA LEU A 6 6.88 0.76 -18.32
C LEU A 6 5.77 1.66 -17.76
N LEU A 7 4.57 1.12 -17.53
CA LEU A 7 3.45 1.86 -16.93
C LEU A 7 3.86 2.47 -15.59
N ARG A 8 4.50 1.69 -14.72
CA ARG A 8 5.04 2.15 -13.44
C ARG A 8 5.95 3.36 -13.61
N THR A 9 6.90 3.28 -14.54
CA THR A 9 7.88 4.37 -14.77
C THR A 9 7.19 5.64 -15.25
N ILE A 10 6.22 5.52 -16.17
CA ILE A 10 5.45 6.65 -16.68
C ILE A 10 4.64 7.30 -15.57
N VAL A 11 3.89 6.51 -14.80
CA VAL A 11 3.06 7.03 -13.70
C VAL A 11 3.93 7.69 -12.63
N PHE A 12 5.03 7.07 -12.23
CA PHE A 12 5.91 7.63 -11.20
C PHE A 12 6.51 8.97 -11.65
N ALA A 13 6.99 9.05 -12.90
CA ALA A 13 7.54 10.28 -13.45
C ALA A 13 6.47 11.38 -13.56
N LEU A 14 5.30 11.04 -14.12
CA LEU A 14 4.19 11.97 -14.28
C LEU A 14 3.72 12.52 -12.93
N VAL A 15 3.38 11.64 -11.98
CA VAL A 15 2.88 12.04 -10.65
C VAL A 15 3.92 12.86 -9.90
N THR A 16 5.21 12.51 -9.97
CA THR A 16 6.28 13.32 -9.35
C THR A 16 6.35 14.72 -9.95
N LEU A 17 6.30 14.87 -11.28
CA LEU A 17 6.33 16.18 -11.95
C LEU A 17 5.10 17.03 -11.60
N LEU A 18 3.91 16.44 -11.66
CA LEU A 18 2.67 17.12 -11.28
C LEU A 18 2.68 17.52 -9.79
N SER A 19 3.25 16.68 -8.93
CA SER A 19 3.39 16.98 -7.50
C SER A 19 4.38 18.12 -7.24
N LEU A 20 5.47 18.24 -8.00
CA LEU A 20 6.38 19.38 -7.92
C LEU A 20 5.68 20.70 -8.30
N VAL A 21 4.80 20.67 -9.29
CA VAL A 21 3.99 21.85 -9.66
C VAL A 21 3.08 22.25 -8.51
N VAL A 22 2.34 21.30 -7.92
CA VAL A 22 1.48 21.56 -6.76
C VAL A 22 2.29 22.07 -5.56
N LEU A 23 3.47 21.49 -5.29
CA LEU A 23 4.36 21.93 -4.22
C LEU A 23 4.77 23.40 -4.39
N GLY A 24 5.17 23.78 -5.60
CA GLY A 24 5.57 25.16 -5.90
C GLY A 24 4.41 26.15 -5.75
N ILE A 25 3.23 25.81 -6.25
CA ILE A 25 2.05 26.68 -6.16
C ILE A 25 1.56 26.80 -4.71
N CYS A 26 1.44 25.69 -3.97
CA CYS A 26 1.06 25.74 -2.55
C CYS A 26 2.05 26.54 -1.70
N ALA A 27 3.36 26.40 -1.95
CA ALA A 27 4.38 27.20 -1.26
C ALA A 27 4.28 28.69 -1.59
N HIS A 28 3.96 29.03 -2.85
CA HIS A 28 3.75 30.41 -3.27
C HIS A 28 2.48 31.02 -2.63
N ILE A 29 1.37 30.28 -2.60
CA ILE A 29 0.13 30.70 -1.94
C ILE A 29 0.39 30.97 -0.45
N GLU A 30 1.03 30.03 0.26
CA GLU A 30 1.40 30.19 1.67
C GLU A 30 2.28 31.42 1.92
N TYR A 31 3.23 31.69 1.02
CA TYR A 31 4.06 32.89 1.09
C TYR A 31 3.20 34.16 0.99
N LEU A 32 2.28 34.22 0.03
CA LEU A 32 1.39 35.38 -0.16
C LEU A 32 0.41 35.57 1.01
N THR A 33 -0.09 34.48 1.61
CA THR A 33 -1.02 34.55 2.74
C THR A 33 -0.34 34.84 4.06
N SER A 34 0.94 34.46 4.23
CA SER A 34 1.69 34.69 5.48
C SER A 34 1.80 36.16 5.89
N GLY A 35 1.75 37.09 4.92
CA GLY A 35 1.82 38.54 5.16
C GLY A 35 0.48 39.20 5.52
N ASN A 36 -0.64 38.54 5.24
CA ASN A 36 -1.98 39.09 5.47
C ASN A 36 -2.68 38.28 6.58
N SER A 37 -2.60 38.83 7.80
CA SER A 37 -3.13 38.33 9.07
C SER A 37 -4.36 37.39 9.00
N SER A 38 -4.26 36.31 9.78
CA SER A 38 -5.26 35.33 10.25
C SER A 38 -5.96 34.37 9.27
N THR A 39 -5.78 34.50 7.96
CA THR A 39 -6.43 33.56 7.03
C THR A 39 -5.48 32.42 6.69
N TYR A 40 -5.64 31.29 7.37
CA TYR A 40 -4.96 30.04 7.04
C TYR A 40 -5.77 29.26 6.00
N LEU A 41 -5.14 28.96 4.86
CA LEU A 41 -5.73 28.13 3.82
C LEU A 41 -5.31 26.67 4.07
N SER A 42 -6.17 25.90 4.73
CA SER A 42 -5.93 24.49 5.07
C SER A 42 -5.50 23.66 3.86
N PHE A 43 -6.12 23.91 2.70
CA PHE A 43 -5.81 23.18 1.48
C PHE A 43 -4.36 23.36 1.03
N ALA A 44 -3.76 24.54 1.27
CA ALA A 44 -2.40 24.84 0.85
C ALA A 44 -1.39 24.02 1.69
N ALA A 45 -1.57 24.00 3.01
CA ALA A 45 -0.76 23.18 3.91
C ALA A 45 -0.91 21.68 3.62
N PHE A 46 -2.13 21.22 3.36
CA PHE A 46 -2.39 19.80 3.07
C PHE A 46 -1.84 19.38 1.69
N GLY A 47 -1.98 20.25 0.68
CA GLY A 47 -1.39 20.06 -0.64
C GLY A 47 0.14 20.06 -0.61
N LEU A 48 0.76 20.94 0.20
CA LEU A 48 2.20 20.97 0.44
C LEU A 48 2.68 19.65 1.05
N ALA A 49 2.00 19.16 2.10
CA ALA A 49 2.36 17.90 2.75
C ALA A 49 2.24 16.71 1.79
N SER A 50 1.13 16.61 1.05
CA SER A 50 0.89 15.55 0.07
C SER A 50 1.92 15.57 -1.06
N ALA A 51 2.27 16.75 -1.55
CA ALA A 51 3.28 16.92 -2.59
C ALA A 51 4.68 16.56 -2.09
N CYS A 52 5.07 16.99 -0.88
CA CYS A 52 6.35 16.62 -0.26
C CYS A 52 6.50 15.10 -0.11
N VAL A 53 5.48 14.43 0.44
CA VAL A 53 5.48 12.97 0.56
C VAL A 53 5.63 12.31 -0.81
N THR A 54 4.91 12.79 -1.83
CA THR A 54 4.94 12.21 -3.17
C THR A 54 6.29 12.41 -3.86
N VAL A 55 6.83 13.64 -3.81
CA VAL A 55 8.12 14.03 -4.43
C VAL A 55 9.30 13.33 -3.78
N VAL A 56 9.25 13.01 -2.49
CA VAL A 56 10.33 12.26 -1.82
C VAL A 56 10.18 10.76 -2.07
N THR A 57 8.98 10.21 -1.88
CA THR A 57 8.81 8.75 -1.82
C THR A 57 8.78 8.08 -3.19
N LEU A 58 8.18 8.69 -4.22
CA LEU A 58 8.13 8.07 -5.55
C LEU A 58 9.51 7.98 -6.22
N PRO A 59 10.34 9.05 -6.25
CA PRO A 59 11.71 8.94 -6.74
C PRO A 59 12.55 7.98 -5.91
N LEU A 60 12.38 7.95 -4.59
CA LEU A 60 13.06 6.98 -3.73
C LEU A 60 12.70 5.55 -4.14
N PHE A 61 11.42 5.23 -4.36
CA PHE A 61 11.00 3.92 -4.83
C PHE A 61 11.50 3.59 -6.24
N PHE A 62 11.56 4.59 -7.12
CA PHE A 62 12.13 4.44 -8.45
C PHE A 62 13.62 4.07 -8.40
N ILE A 63 14.40 4.79 -7.58
CA ILE A 63 15.84 4.57 -7.38
C ILE A 63 16.08 3.22 -6.71
N LEU A 64 15.38 2.91 -5.60
CA LEU A 64 15.55 1.65 -4.89
C LEU A 64 15.17 0.44 -5.75
N GLY A 65 14.13 0.56 -6.58
CA GLY A 65 13.74 -0.49 -7.53
C GLY A 65 14.78 -0.76 -8.62
N HIS A 66 15.58 0.24 -8.99
CA HIS A 66 16.69 0.09 -9.93
C HIS A 66 17.97 -0.39 -9.27
N ALA A 67 18.31 0.15 -8.09
CA ALA A 67 19.60 -0.01 -7.45
C ALA A 67 19.80 -1.39 -6.80
N ARG A 68 18.74 -2.01 -6.27
CA ARG A 68 18.85 -3.32 -5.61
C ARG A 68 17.72 -4.25 -6.03
N ARG A 69 18.09 -5.38 -6.64
CA ARG A 69 17.17 -6.52 -6.83
C ARG A 69 16.88 -7.15 -5.46
N GLY A 70 15.61 -7.42 -5.16
CA GLY A 70 15.19 -8.11 -3.94
C GLY A 70 14.98 -7.24 -2.69
N VAL A 71 14.87 -5.91 -2.81
CA VAL A 71 14.50 -5.05 -1.66
C VAL A 71 13.00 -5.15 -1.39
N PHE A 72 12.63 -5.24 -0.12
CA PHE A 72 11.25 -5.27 0.38
C PHE A 72 10.34 -4.17 -0.21
N THR A 73 10.90 -2.99 -0.54
CA THR A 73 10.17 -1.88 -1.14
C THR A 73 9.67 -2.15 -2.56
N SER A 74 10.13 -3.23 -3.20
CA SER A 74 9.69 -3.67 -4.52
C SER A 74 8.55 -4.71 -4.46
N MET A 75 8.14 -5.14 -3.25
CA MET A 75 7.04 -6.10 -3.10
C MET A 75 5.71 -5.48 -3.51
N ILE A 76 4.92 -6.22 -4.29
CA ILE A 76 3.61 -5.77 -4.78
C ILE A 76 2.68 -5.34 -3.64
N ILE A 77 2.67 -6.07 -2.51
CA ILE A 77 1.83 -5.72 -1.35
C ILE A 77 2.19 -4.34 -0.77
N PHE A 78 3.49 -4.03 -0.68
CA PHE A 78 3.95 -2.75 -0.15
C PHE A 78 3.59 -1.61 -1.10
N GLU A 79 3.75 -1.81 -2.42
CA GLU A 79 3.30 -0.84 -3.41
C GLU A 79 1.80 -0.59 -3.33
N ILE A 80 0.97 -1.64 -3.23
CA ILE A 80 -0.49 -1.50 -3.10
C ILE A 80 -0.86 -0.67 -1.87
N ILE A 81 -0.28 -0.96 -0.70
CA ILE A 81 -0.56 -0.21 0.54
C ILE A 81 -0.10 1.25 0.41
N TRP A 82 1.08 1.49 -0.15
CA TRP A 82 1.60 2.85 -0.30
C TRP A 82 0.78 3.68 -1.28
N PHE A 83 0.44 3.10 -2.44
CA PHE A 83 -0.44 3.74 -3.41
C PHE A 83 -1.83 3.98 -2.82
N LEU A 84 -2.32 3.08 -1.94
CA LEU A 84 -3.55 3.28 -1.18
C LEU A 84 -3.51 4.61 -0.39
N VAL A 85 -2.42 4.84 0.34
CA VAL A 85 -2.24 6.07 1.13
C VAL A 85 -2.14 7.30 0.21
N LEU A 86 -1.36 7.21 -0.87
CA LEU A 86 -1.19 8.33 -1.80
C LEU A 86 -2.50 8.73 -2.48
N TRP A 87 -3.34 7.80 -2.94
CA TRP A 87 -4.58 8.20 -3.61
C TRP A 87 -5.55 8.87 -2.63
N VAL A 88 -5.64 8.39 -1.39
CA VAL A 88 -6.48 9.02 -0.36
C VAL A 88 -5.98 10.43 -0.03
N LEU A 89 -4.66 10.64 0.07
CA LEU A 89 -4.06 11.97 0.28
C LEU A 89 -4.42 12.93 -0.87
N TRP A 90 -4.34 12.48 -2.12
CA TRP A 90 -4.69 13.34 -3.26
C TRP A 90 -6.19 13.63 -3.37
N VAL A 91 -7.05 12.65 -3.04
CA VAL A 91 -8.51 12.89 -2.94
C VAL A 91 -8.81 13.92 -1.87
N ALA A 92 -8.26 13.76 -0.67
CA ALA A 92 -8.47 14.70 0.43
C ALA A 92 -7.98 16.11 0.04
N THR A 93 -6.82 16.22 -0.64
CA THR A 93 -6.29 17.50 -1.13
C THR A 93 -7.24 18.16 -2.12
N SER A 94 -7.73 17.40 -3.09
CA SER A 94 -8.67 17.91 -4.09
C SER A 94 -10.00 18.33 -3.45
N GLY A 95 -10.53 17.55 -2.51
CA GLY A 95 -11.78 17.85 -1.80
C GLY A 95 -11.67 19.12 -0.97
N ASP A 96 -10.59 19.26 -0.20
CA ASP A 96 -10.34 20.46 0.62
C ASP A 96 -10.18 21.71 -0.26
N THR A 97 -9.46 21.59 -1.38
CA THR A 97 -9.30 22.70 -2.35
C THR A 97 -10.63 23.13 -2.95
N VAL A 98 -11.53 22.18 -3.28
CA VAL A 98 -12.86 22.50 -3.84
C VAL A 98 -13.73 23.22 -2.81
N VAL A 99 -13.75 22.74 -1.56
CA VAL A 99 -14.54 23.35 -0.48
C VAL A 99 -14.05 24.77 -0.20
N ASP A 100 -12.74 24.95 -0.04
CA ASP A 100 -12.14 26.26 0.23
C ASP A 100 -12.34 27.21 -0.95
N LYS A 101 -12.19 26.74 -2.19
CA LYS A 101 -12.46 27.56 -3.38
C LYS A 101 -13.92 28.02 -3.43
N ALA A 102 -14.87 27.14 -3.16
CA ALA A 102 -16.29 27.50 -3.13
C ALA A 102 -16.62 28.49 -2.00
N PHE A 103 -15.92 28.38 -0.87
CA PHE A 103 -16.10 29.28 0.28
C PHE A 103 -15.51 30.68 0.03
N TYR A 104 -14.26 30.76 -0.45
CA TYR A 104 -13.56 32.04 -0.64
C TYR A 104 -13.90 32.73 -1.97
N PHE A 105 -14.27 31.97 -3.01
CA PHE A 105 -14.50 32.48 -4.36
C PHE A 105 -15.82 31.97 -4.97
N PRO A 106 -16.99 32.24 -4.34
CA PRO A 106 -18.28 31.74 -4.82
C PRO A 106 -18.66 32.23 -6.21
N ASP A 107 -18.24 33.46 -6.56
CA ASP A 107 -18.50 34.10 -7.86
C ASP A 107 -17.38 33.85 -8.88
N GLY A 108 -16.39 33.01 -8.55
CA GLY A 108 -15.21 32.74 -9.35
C GLY A 108 -14.12 33.82 -9.25
N CYS A 109 -13.24 33.87 -10.26
CA CYS A 109 -12.03 34.71 -10.26
C CYS A 109 -12.22 36.04 -11.00
N ILE A 110 -13.25 36.83 -10.66
CA ILE A 110 -13.59 38.07 -11.37
C ILE A 110 -13.64 39.27 -10.39
N PHE A 111 -12.47 39.68 -9.86
CA PHE A 111 -12.34 40.85 -9.00
C PHE A 111 -11.62 41.99 -9.73
N ASN A 112 -12.37 42.93 -10.31
CA ASN A 112 -11.79 44.03 -11.11
C ASN A 112 -10.79 44.92 -10.34
N ASN A 113 -10.96 45.04 -9.01
CA ASN A 113 -10.16 45.96 -8.19
C ASN A 113 -8.99 45.28 -7.45
N TYR A 114 -8.85 43.96 -7.54
CA TYR A 114 -7.91 43.19 -6.72
C TYR A 114 -7.12 42.18 -7.56
N PRO A 115 -6.09 42.62 -8.31
CA PRO A 115 -5.34 41.74 -9.21
C PRO A 115 -4.65 40.58 -8.48
N THR A 116 -4.16 40.80 -7.25
CA THR A 116 -3.54 39.76 -6.43
C THR A 116 -4.54 38.66 -6.04
N ILE A 117 -5.78 39.03 -5.73
CA ILE A 117 -6.81 38.06 -5.35
C ILE A 117 -7.20 37.21 -6.57
N ASN A 118 -7.31 37.83 -7.76
CA ASN A 118 -7.53 37.07 -9.00
C ASN A 118 -6.41 36.07 -9.24
N GLN A 119 -5.15 36.48 -9.04
CA GLN A 119 -4.01 35.58 -9.21
C GLN A 119 -4.10 34.36 -8.29
N ILE A 120 -4.35 34.57 -6.99
CA ILE A 120 -4.52 33.46 -6.02
C ILE A 120 -5.68 32.55 -6.44
N CYS A 121 -6.81 33.12 -6.86
CA CYS A 121 -7.97 32.34 -7.31
C CYS A 121 -7.65 31.43 -8.51
N TYR A 122 -6.87 31.93 -9.48
CA TYR A 122 -6.41 31.10 -10.59
C TYR A 122 -5.41 30.04 -10.13
N GLU A 123 -4.48 30.37 -9.23
CA GLU A 123 -3.54 29.41 -8.65
C GLU A 123 -4.27 28.28 -7.89
N VAL A 124 -5.32 28.59 -7.11
CA VAL A 124 -6.17 27.58 -6.43
C VAL A 124 -6.84 26.65 -7.46
N THR A 125 -7.37 27.21 -8.54
CA THR A 125 -8.00 26.42 -9.61
C THR A 125 -7.00 25.47 -10.29
N VAL A 126 -5.75 25.92 -10.42
CA VAL A 126 -4.67 25.10 -10.97
C VAL A 126 -4.29 23.99 -9.99
N VAL A 127 -4.19 24.27 -8.68
CA VAL A 127 -3.95 23.25 -7.64
C VAL A 127 -5.05 22.20 -7.62
N GLU A 128 -6.32 22.63 -7.68
CA GLU A 128 -7.49 21.75 -7.76
C GLU A 128 -7.36 20.75 -8.92
N ALA A 129 -7.10 21.27 -10.13
CA ALA A 129 -6.98 20.45 -11.33
C ALA A 129 -5.81 19.45 -11.25
N PHE A 130 -4.62 19.91 -10.81
CA PHE A 130 -3.46 19.04 -10.68
C PHE A 130 -3.60 18.01 -9.55
N ALA A 131 -4.29 18.35 -8.46
CA ALA A 131 -4.59 17.40 -7.39
C ALA A 131 -5.52 16.26 -7.90
N PHE A 132 -6.55 16.59 -8.68
CA PHE A 132 -7.39 15.56 -9.33
C PHE A 132 -6.59 14.71 -10.33
N LEU A 133 -5.71 15.31 -11.13
CA LEU A 133 -4.87 14.57 -12.07
C LEU A 133 -3.93 13.60 -11.35
N ASN A 134 -3.31 14.03 -10.25
CA ASN A 134 -2.51 13.14 -9.40
C ASN A 134 -3.37 12.02 -8.80
N PHE A 135 -4.56 12.33 -8.29
CA PHE A 135 -5.50 11.33 -7.79
C PHE A 135 -5.79 10.27 -8.84
N PHE A 136 -6.25 10.65 -10.04
CA PHE A 136 -6.59 9.70 -11.09
C PHE A 136 -5.38 8.87 -11.54
N ALA A 137 -4.22 9.49 -11.70
CA ALA A 137 -3.00 8.78 -12.11
C ALA A 137 -2.58 7.71 -11.07
N VAL A 138 -2.63 8.04 -9.78
CA VAL A 138 -2.31 7.11 -8.68
C VAL A 138 -3.38 6.04 -8.54
N PHE A 139 -4.66 6.40 -8.68
CA PHE A 139 -5.81 5.49 -8.60
C PHE A 139 -5.79 4.44 -9.73
N PHE A 140 -5.59 4.86 -10.98
CA PHE A 140 -5.52 3.91 -12.10
C PHE A 140 -4.36 2.94 -11.97
N TYR A 141 -3.20 3.41 -11.48
CA TYR A 141 -2.07 2.53 -11.24
C TYR A 141 -2.35 1.54 -10.09
N TYR A 142 -2.98 2.01 -9.02
CA TYR A 142 -3.43 1.15 -7.91
C TYR A 142 -4.38 0.04 -8.42
N ASP A 143 -5.40 0.39 -9.19
CA ASP A 143 -6.36 -0.58 -9.74
C ASP A 143 -5.67 -1.62 -10.63
N VAL A 144 -4.77 -1.19 -11.52
CA VAL A 144 -4.01 -2.10 -12.38
C VAL A 144 -3.15 -3.06 -11.55
N LEU A 145 -2.51 -2.59 -10.47
CA LEU A 145 -1.73 -3.45 -9.58
C LEU A 145 -2.61 -4.45 -8.83
N VAL A 146 -3.75 -4.01 -8.29
CA VAL A 146 -4.68 -4.88 -7.56
C VAL A 146 -5.26 -5.95 -8.47
N LEU A 147 -5.76 -5.57 -9.65
CA LEU A 147 -6.27 -6.51 -10.64
C LEU A 147 -5.20 -7.52 -11.07
N TYR A 148 -3.98 -7.04 -11.31
CA TYR A 148 -2.85 -7.90 -11.67
C TYR A 148 -2.51 -8.90 -10.55
N ALA A 149 -2.53 -8.44 -9.29
CA ALA A 149 -2.31 -9.30 -8.13
C ALA A 149 -3.40 -10.37 -7.99
N ILE A 150 -4.68 -10.00 -8.14
CA ILE A 150 -5.81 -10.94 -8.07
C ILE A 150 -5.70 -12.01 -9.17
N ILE A 151 -5.49 -11.62 -10.43
CA ILE A 151 -5.37 -12.55 -11.55
C ILE A 151 -4.19 -13.51 -11.34
N SER A 152 -3.07 -13.01 -10.82
CA SER A 152 -1.88 -13.83 -10.54
C SER A 152 -2.11 -14.80 -9.37
N ALA A 153 -2.82 -14.36 -8.33
CA ALA A 153 -3.19 -15.19 -7.19
C ALA A 153 -4.14 -16.33 -7.59
N ILE A 154 -5.15 -16.05 -8.43
CA ILE A 154 -6.07 -17.07 -8.97
C ILE A 154 -5.32 -18.11 -9.81
N ARG A 155 -4.24 -17.71 -10.49
CA ARG A 155 -3.35 -18.63 -11.24
C ARG A 155 -2.40 -19.44 -10.36
N GLY A 156 -2.53 -19.37 -9.03
CA GLY A 156 -1.70 -20.11 -8.09
C GLY A 156 -0.26 -19.61 -7.98
N ARG A 157 0.04 -18.37 -8.43
CA ARG A 157 1.37 -17.78 -8.31
C ARG A 157 1.45 -16.97 -7.02
N GLY A 158 2.48 -17.20 -6.21
CA GLY A 158 2.79 -16.40 -5.02
C GLY A 158 3.20 -14.98 -5.40
N ILE A 159 2.23 -14.10 -5.62
CA ILE A 159 2.45 -12.75 -6.17
C ILE A 159 2.73 -11.70 -5.09
N TRP A 160 2.21 -11.89 -3.87
CA TRP A 160 2.22 -10.87 -2.81
C TRP A 160 3.62 -10.44 -2.37
N THR A 161 4.56 -11.37 -2.37
CA THR A 161 5.96 -11.14 -1.98
C THR A 161 6.91 -11.00 -3.17
N MET A 162 6.39 -11.18 -4.39
CA MET A 162 7.18 -11.06 -5.61
C MET A 162 7.32 -9.59 -6.01
N SER A 163 8.47 -9.22 -6.59
CA SER A 163 8.61 -7.89 -7.14
C SER A 163 7.82 -7.69 -8.43
N VAL A 164 7.33 -6.48 -8.67
CA VAL A 164 6.61 -6.12 -9.92
C VAL A 164 7.43 -6.49 -11.17
N ARG A 165 8.75 -6.27 -11.10
CA ARG A 165 9.68 -6.57 -12.20
C ARG A 165 9.82 -8.08 -12.46
N GLU A 166 9.94 -8.89 -11.41
CA GLU A 166 10.02 -10.35 -11.53
C GLU A 166 8.70 -10.92 -12.06
N ALA A 167 7.57 -10.40 -11.58
CA ALA A 167 6.26 -10.80 -12.03
C ALA A 167 6.06 -10.52 -13.54
N ALA A 168 6.50 -9.34 -14.02
CA ALA A 168 6.39 -8.97 -15.43
C ALA A 168 7.26 -9.81 -16.39
N ASN A 169 8.39 -10.33 -15.89
CA ASN A 169 9.28 -11.22 -16.64
C ASN A 169 8.81 -12.68 -16.65
N GLY A 170 7.62 -12.95 -16.12
CA GLY A 170 7.03 -14.28 -16.04
C GLY A 170 7.48 -15.09 -14.82
N GLY A 171 8.39 -14.54 -14.00
CA GLY A 171 9.06 -15.24 -12.89
C GLY A 171 9.77 -16.52 -13.33
N PRO A 172 10.69 -17.07 -12.52
CA PRO A 172 10.89 -18.52 -12.58
C PRO A 172 9.51 -19.14 -12.35
N TYR A 173 9.07 -20.04 -13.23
CA TYR A 173 8.03 -21.01 -12.86
C TYR A 173 8.64 -21.83 -11.72
N ASN A 174 8.61 -21.31 -10.49
CA ASN A 174 8.57 -22.17 -9.35
C ASN A 174 7.17 -22.80 -9.48
N PRO A 175 7.06 -24.09 -9.88
CA PRO A 175 5.80 -24.79 -9.66
C PRO A 175 5.48 -24.49 -8.21
N ALA A 176 4.31 -23.89 -7.97
CA ALA A 176 3.90 -23.39 -6.66
C ALA A 176 4.50 -24.33 -5.64
N ILE A 177 5.40 -23.83 -4.78
CA ILE A 177 5.92 -24.63 -3.67
C ILE A 177 4.62 -25.10 -3.05
N VAL A 178 4.26 -26.37 -3.33
CA VAL A 178 3.16 -27.03 -2.67
C VAL A 178 3.53 -26.73 -1.25
N MET A 179 2.67 -26.00 -0.56
CA MET A 179 2.85 -25.75 0.85
C MET A 179 2.76 -27.14 1.44
N THR A 180 3.87 -27.89 1.34
CA THR A 180 4.13 -29.15 1.96
C THR A 180 4.18 -28.69 3.37
N GLN A 181 2.98 -28.69 3.96
CA GLN A 181 2.71 -28.82 5.36
C GLN A 181 3.97 -29.48 5.93
N PRO A 182 4.73 -28.77 6.80
CA PRO A 182 6.01 -29.26 7.28
C PRO A 182 5.75 -30.71 7.63
N PRO A 183 6.50 -31.68 7.04
CA PRO A 183 6.24 -33.08 7.26
C PRO A 183 6.15 -33.21 8.77
N TYR A 184 4.93 -33.41 9.28
CA TYR A 184 4.76 -33.62 10.71
C TYR A 184 5.78 -34.69 11.01
N PRO A 185 6.72 -34.45 11.94
CA PRO A 185 7.74 -35.43 12.24
C PRO A 185 6.96 -36.71 12.41
N GLN A 186 7.16 -37.65 11.48
CA GLN A 186 6.56 -38.97 11.59
C GLN A 186 7.05 -39.43 12.94
N GLN A 187 6.16 -39.39 13.92
CA GLN A 187 6.43 -39.84 15.26
C GLN A 187 6.78 -41.30 15.03
N VAL A 188 8.09 -41.58 15.06
CA VAL A 188 8.64 -42.92 14.85
C VAL A 188 7.88 -43.78 15.84
N ALA A 189 6.97 -44.62 15.32
CA ALA A 189 6.24 -45.54 16.17
C ALA A 189 7.30 -46.29 16.97
N PRO A 190 7.22 -46.33 18.31
CA PRO A 190 8.24 -46.94 19.13
C PRO A 190 8.45 -48.37 18.64
N GLN A 191 9.63 -48.59 18.05
CA GLN A 191 10.05 -49.87 17.54
C GLN A 191 10.25 -50.75 18.78
N TYR A 192 9.23 -51.55 19.11
CA TYR A 192 9.29 -52.49 20.21
C TYR A 192 10.53 -53.36 20.04
N ALA A 193 11.31 -53.53 21.10
CA ALA A 193 12.50 -54.35 21.10
C ALA A 193 12.16 -55.74 20.56
N GLN A 194 12.70 -56.05 19.38
CA GLN A 194 12.56 -57.34 18.75
C GLN A 194 13.36 -58.35 19.58
N TYR A 195 12.66 -59.21 20.31
CA TYR A 195 13.24 -60.26 21.14
C TYR A 195 14.04 -61.24 20.26
N PRO A 196 15.31 -61.54 20.59
CA PRO A 196 16.12 -62.45 19.81
C PRO A 196 15.71 -63.89 20.09
N GLY A 197 15.24 -64.58 19.06
CA GLY A 197 15.15 -66.04 19.04
C GLY A 197 13.76 -66.59 18.78
N PHE A 198 13.34 -66.61 17.51
CA PHE A 198 12.47 -67.69 17.02
C PHE A 198 12.92 -68.13 15.63
N GLN A 199 13.03 -69.45 15.50
CA GLN A 199 13.58 -70.19 14.38
C GLN A 199 12.73 -70.05 13.12
N LYS A 200 13.42 -70.13 11.98
CA LYS A 200 12.88 -70.25 10.62
C LYS A 200 11.73 -71.25 10.54
N ALA A 201 10.60 -70.82 9.99
CA ALA A 201 9.57 -71.71 9.43
C ALA A 201 9.69 -71.73 7.89
N PRO A 202 9.44 -72.87 7.24
CA PRO A 202 9.75 -73.06 5.82
C PRO A 202 8.74 -72.41 4.87
N SER A 203 9.27 -72.06 3.70
CA SER A 203 8.60 -71.52 2.52
C SER A 203 7.45 -72.40 2.05
N ALA A 204 6.24 -71.84 2.02
CA ALA A 204 5.06 -72.43 1.42
C ALA A 204 4.77 -71.78 0.06
N THR A 205 4.72 -72.66 -0.92
CA THR A 205 4.51 -72.51 -2.36
C THR A 205 3.11 -72.00 -2.70
N GLY A 206 3.05 -71.00 -3.59
CA GLY A 206 2.08 -70.88 -4.69
C GLY A 206 0.63 -70.45 -4.40
N TYR A 207 0.22 -69.32 -5.00
CA TYR A 207 -1.09 -69.14 -5.67
C TYR A 207 -0.98 -68.01 -6.72
N PRO A 208 -1.55 -68.16 -7.93
CA PRO A 208 -1.68 -67.07 -8.90
C PRO A 208 -2.93 -66.24 -8.59
N SER A 209 -2.77 -64.93 -8.44
CA SER A 209 -3.90 -63.99 -8.39
C SER A 209 -3.86 -63.09 -9.61
N THR A 210 -4.71 -63.43 -10.57
CA THR A 210 -5.21 -62.59 -11.65
C THR A 210 -6.10 -61.48 -11.11
N GLY A 211 -5.82 -60.21 -11.43
CA GLY A 211 -6.76 -59.13 -11.11
C GLY A 211 -6.29 -57.71 -11.42
N SER A 212 -6.68 -57.22 -12.61
CA SER A 212 -6.91 -55.83 -13.04
C SER A 212 -5.78 -54.76 -12.99
N PRO A 213 -5.50 -54.06 -14.11
CA PRO A 213 -4.56 -52.93 -14.15
C PRO A 213 -5.24 -51.63 -13.66
N GLN A 214 -4.73 -51.05 -12.57
CA GLN A 214 -4.90 -49.63 -12.29
C GLN A 214 -3.71 -48.84 -12.84
N PRO A 215 -3.92 -47.72 -13.55
CA PRO A 215 -2.83 -46.86 -13.98
C PRO A 215 -2.34 -46.03 -12.79
N TYR A 216 -1.25 -46.48 -12.18
CA TYR A 216 -0.49 -45.73 -11.20
C TYR A 216 0.37 -44.70 -11.95
N ASN A 217 0.04 -43.42 -11.79
CA ASN A 217 0.86 -42.30 -12.24
C ASN A 217 2.15 -42.28 -11.41
N ALA A 218 3.22 -42.81 -12.00
CA ALA A 218 4.56 -42.71 -11.47
C ALA A 218 5.02 -41.24 -11.51
N TYR A 219 5.17 -40.64 -10.34
CA TYR A 219 6.01 -39.45 -10.18
C TYR A 219 7.47 -39.86 -10.46
N PRO A 220 8.23 -39.06 -11.23
CA PRO A 220 9.65 -39.34 -11.44
C PRO A 220 10.39 -39.21 -10.11
N GLN A 221 10.94 -40.32 -9.62
CA GLN A 221 11.93 -40.30 -8.57
C GLN A 221 13.15 -39.53 -9.09
N GLN A 222 13.44 -38.43 -8.44
CA GLN A 222 14.67 -37.68 -8.59
C GLN A 222 15.80 -38.52 -8.01
N THR A 223 16.51 -39.24 -8.88
CA THR A 223 17.74 -39.97 -8.56
C THR A 223 18.76 -38.99 -8.00
N THR A 224 19.04 -39.13 -6.71
CA THR A 224 20.20 -38.55 -6.06
C THR A 224 21.46 -39.14 -6.69
N PRO A 225 22.44 -38.32 -7.13
CA PRO A 225 23.70 -38.84 -7.64
C PRO A 225 24.46 -39.57 -6.53
N PRO A 226 25.10 -40.71 -6.82
CA PRO A 226 25.88 -41.45 -5.85
C PRO A 226 27.09 -40.63 -5.40
N VAL A 227 27.20 -40.46 -4.08
CA VAL A 227 28.39 -39.93 -3.40
C VAL A 227 29.53 -40.91 -3.67
N GLY A 228 30.41 -40.54 -4.58
CA GLY A 228 31.64 -41.26 -4.89
C GLY A 228 32.56 -41.28 -3.68
N GLN A 229 32.89 -42.49 -3.22
CA GLN A 229 33.97 -42.73 -2.28
C GLN A 229 35.33 -42.49 -2.96
N GLY A 230 36.15 -41.65 -2.33
CA GLY A 230 37.61 -41.84 -2.27
C GLY A 230 38.47 -41.23 -3.37
N GLN A 231 39.07 -40.07 -3.08
CA GLN A 231 40.49 -39.83 -3.37
C GLN A 231 41.13 -38.95 -2.28
N PRO A 232 42.22 -39.40 -1.62
CA PRO A 232 42.98 -38.58 -0.69
C PRO A 232 43.99 -37.73 -1.44
N TYR A 233 43.84 -36.40 -1.37
CA TYR A 233 44.88 -35.45 -1.77
C TYR A 233 45.64 -34.94 -0.53
N PRO A 234 46.98 -34.93 -0.54
CA PRO A 234 47.77 -34.39 0.56
C PRO A 234 48.12 -32.90 0.35
N GLY A 235 48.05 -32.13 1.43
CA GLY A 235 48.64 -30.79 1.58
C GLY A 235 47.81 -29.66 0.94
N THR A 236 47.56 -28.51 1.56
CA THR A 236 48.28 -27.78 2.61
C THR A 236 47.26 -26.99 3.43
N GLN A 237 47.41 -26.97 4.75
CA GLN A 237 46.59 -26.14 5.64
C GLN A 237 47.08 -24.69 5.58
N GLN A 238 46.25 -23.79 5.04
CA GLN A 238 46.35 -22.37 5.35
C GLN A 238 45.26 -22.02 6.37
N GLN A 239 45.73 -21.87 7.60
CA GLN A 239 45.00 -21.47 8.78
C GLN A 239 44.69 -19.97 8.69
N TYR A 240 43.44 -19.62 8.40
CA TYR A 240 42.94 -18.25 8.57
C TYR A 240 42.44 -18.07 10.01
N PRO A 241 43.04 -17.17 10.82
CA PRO A 241 42.54 -16.86 12.15
C PRO A 241 41.40 -15.84 12.09
N GLY A 242 40.31 -16.13 12.79
CA GLY A 242 39.42 -15.09 13.32
C GLY A 242 38.09 -14.90 12.59
N VAL A 243 37.11 -15.76 12.88
CA VAL A 243 35.70 -15.37 12.86
C VAL A 243 35.14 -15.68 14.25
N PRO A 244 34.59 -14.69 14.99
CA PRO A 244 34.03 -14.91 16.32
C PRO A 244 32.80 -15.83 16.23
N GLN A 245 32.78 -16.84 17.10
CA GLN A 245 31.68 -17.77 17.29
C GLN A 245 30.39 -17.01 17.65
N GLN A 246 29.32 -17.27 16.90
CA GLN A 246 27.98 -16.87 17.32
C GLN A 246 27.57 -17.69 18.55
N PRO A 247 26.99 -17.06 19.59
CA PRO A 247 26.56 -17.75 20.79
C PRO A 247 25.38 -18.68 20.49
N GLN A 248 25.59 -19.96 20.78
CA GLN A 248 24.61 -21.02 20.73
C GLN A 248 23.64 -20.83 21.89
N TYR A 249 22.43 -20.33 21.60
CA TYR A 249 21.36 -20.17 22.59
C TYR A 249 20.84 -21.55 23.03
N PRO A 250 20.86 -21.88 24.34
CA PRO A 250 20.27 -23.11 24.86
C PRO A 250 18.77 -22.91 25.11
N GLY A 251 17.96 -23.83 24.56
CA GLY A 251 16.71 -24.27 25.16
C GLY A 251 15.54 -23.29 25.18
N ALA A 252 14.76 -23.26 24.09
CA ALA A 252 13.33 -22.96 24.19
C ALA A 252 12.57 -24.28 24.33
N GLN A 253 12.02 -24.54 25.52
CA GLN A 253 11.10 -25.65 25.76
C GLN A 253 9.84 -25.45 24.91
N GLN A 254 9.50 -26.45 24.09
CA GLN A 254 8.23 -26.48 23.37
C GLN A 254 7.10 -26.63 24.39
N GLN A 255 6.29 -25.58 24.54
CA GLN A 255 5.03 -25.64 25.27
C GLN A 255 4.05 -26.51 24.48
N GLN A 256 3.83 -27.70 25.02
CA GLN A 256 2.82 -28.66 24.60
C GLN A 256 1.45 -28.08 24.98
N TYR A 257 0.71 -27.55 24.01
CA TYR A 257 -0.68 -27.11 24.21
C TYR A 257 -1.59 -28.34 24.34
N PRO A 258 -2.32 -28.50 25.46
CA PRO A 258 -3.34 -29.53 25.61
C PRO A 258 -4.68 -29.08 25.00
N GLY A 259 -5.30 -29.96 24.22
CA GLY A 259 -6.75 -30.06 24.12
C GLY A 259 -7.41 -29.34 22.95
N ASP A 260 -7.80 -30.13 21.94
CA ASP A 260 -8.93 -29.86 21.05
C ASP A 260 -10.21 -29.55 21.87
N PRO A 261 -10.90 -28.42 21.62
CA PRO A 261 -12.32 -28.33 21.91
C PRO A 261 -13.10 -29.01 20.77
N GLN A 262 -13.95 -29.95 21.18
CA GLN A 262 -14.88 -30.68 20.33
C GLN A 262 -15.68 -29.75 19.41
N GLN A 263 -15.88 -30.22 18.17
CA GLN A 263 -16.83 -29.66 17.23
C GLN A 263 -18.24 -29.69 17.86
N GLN A 264 -18.72 -28.53 18.30
CA GLN A 264 -20.13 -28.31 18.60
C GLN A 264 -20.89 -28.20 17.28
N GLN A 265 -21.56 -29.30 16.98
CA GLN A 265 -22.57 -29.44 15.95
C GLN A 265 -23.78 -28.56 16.32
N TYR A 266 -23.92 -27.40 15.67
CA TYR A 266 -25.08 -26.52 15.83
C TYR A 266 -26.30 -27.11 15.08
N PRO A 267 -27.42 -27.40 15.76
CA PRO A 267 -28.69 -27.69 15.11
C PRO A 267 -29.51 -26.41 14.94
N GLY A 268 -29.97 -26.16 13.71
CA GLY A 268 -31.17 -25.33 13.47
C GLY A 268 -30.98 -23.82 13.43
N ALA A 269 -30.58 -23.29 12.27
CA ALA A 269 -30.89 -21.90 11.92
C ALA A 269 -32.36 -21.85 11.46
N GLN A 270 -33.24 -21.32 12.31
CA GLN A 270 -34.58 -20.92 11.89
C GLN A 270 -34.49 -19.70 10.97
N GLN A 271 -35.26 -19.74 9.89
CA GLN A 271 -35.40 -18.64 8.94
C GLN A 271 -35.96 -17.41 9.66
N GLN A 272 -35.12 -16.37 9.83
CA GLN A 272 -35.62 -15.05 10.21
C GLN A 272 -36.32 -14.43 8.99
N GLN A 273 -37.64 -14.44 9.08
CA GLN A 273 -38.55 -13.69 8.24
C GLN A 273 -38.30 -12.19 8.48
N TYR A 274 -37.67 -11.52 7.53
CA TYR A 274 -37.52 -10.06 7.56
C TYR A 274 -38.90 -9.39 7.41
N PRO A 275 -39.34 -8.55 8.37
CA PRO A 275 -40.55 -7.75 8.20
C PRO A 275 -40.25 -6.58 7.25
N GLY A 276 -41.06 -6.46 6.21
CA GLY A 276 -41.48 -5.20 5.58
C GLY A 276 -40.38 -4.23 5.13
N VAL A 277 -40.05 -4.27 3.84
CA VAL A 277 -39.48 -3.12 3.14
C VAL A 277 -40.58 -2.03 3.06
N PRO A 278 -40.39 -0.82 3.63
CA PRO A 278 -41.29 0.29 3.36
C PRO A 278 -41.18 0.69 1.88
N GLN A 279 -42.32 0.84 1.22
CA GLN A 279 -42.40 1.40 -0.13
C GLN A 279 -41.70 2.78 -0.18
N PRO A 280 -41.00 3.11 -1.27
CA PRO A 280 -40.49 4.45 -1.47
C PRO A 280 -41.67 5.40 -1.68
N ASP A 281 -41.99 6.18 -0.64
CA ASP A 281 -42.84 7.35 -0.79
C ASP A 281 -42.15 8.35 -1.71
N ASN A 282 -42.74 8.48 -2.88
CA ASN A 282 -42.76 9.61 -3.79
C ASN A 282 -41.98 10.85 -3.30
N PHE A 283 -40.71 10.94 -3.70
CA PHE A 283 -39.89 12.15 -3.53
C PHE A 283 -40.47 13.28 -4.38
N ASN A 284 -41.35 14.05 -3.75
CA ASN A 284 -41.72 15.39 -4.21
C ASN A 284 -40.49 16.30 -3.98
N PRO A 285 -39.94 16.97 -5.00
CA PRO A 285 -38.82 17.89 -4.79
C PRO A 285 -39.33 19.07 -3.95
N VAL A 286 -39.00 19.07 -2.66
CA VAL A 286 -39.11 20.25 -1.81
C VAL A 286 -38.15 21.28 -2.40
N GLN A 287 -38.69 22.28 -3.09
CA GLN A 287 -38.01 23.53 -3.37
C GLN A 287 -37.58 24.12 -2.03
N SER A 288 -36.30 23.96 -1.70
CA SER A 288 -35.63 24.72 -0.65
C SER A 288 -35.60 26.18 -1.09
N ASN A 289 -36.63 26.91 -0.66
CA ASN A 289 -36.64 28.36 -0.58
C ASN A 289 -35.53 28.78 0.41
N TYR A 290 -34.29 28.86 -0.08
CA TYR A 290 -33.25 29.62 0.58
C TYR A 290 -33.57 31.11 0.38
N SER A 291 -34.46 31.62 1.22
CA SER A 291 -34.62 33.05 1.44
C SER A 291 -33.41 33.51 2.24
N PRO A 292 -32.58 34.45 1.75
CA PRO A 292 -31.50 35.01 2.54
C PRO A 292 -32.13 35.85 3.65
N ASN A 293 -32.25 35.24 4.83
CA ASN A 293 -32.71 35.93 6.02
C ASN A 293 -31.54 36.82 6.46
N THR A 294 -31.59 38.09 6.06
CA THR A 294 -30.76 39.16 6.64
C THR A 294 -31.12 39.27 8.11
N GLN A 295 -30.42 38.50 8.95
CA GLN A 295 -30.39 38.75 10.39
C GLN A 295 -29.72 40.10 10.60
N SER A 296 -30.57 41.11 10.79
CA SER A 296 -30.25 42.35 11.48
C SER A 296 -29.57 42.00 12.80
N MET A 297 -28.24 42.04 12.83
CA MET A 297 -27.48 41.94 14.06
C MET A 297 -27.89 43.11 14.95
N GLY A 298 -28.48 42.74 16.10
CA GLY A 298 -28.81 43.66 17.16
C GLY A 298 -27.57 44.41 17.63
N ASN A 299 -27.79 45.68 17.89
CA ASN A 299 -26.88 46.59 18.58
C ASN A 299 -26.31 45.92 19.84
N ASN A 300 -25.02 45.62 19.81
CA ASN A 300 -24.24 45.39 21.03
C ASN A 300 -23.36 46.63 21.28
N PRO A 301 -23.31 47.13 22.52
CA PRO A 301 -22.68 48.39 22.85
C PRO A 301 -21.16 48.35 22.69
N LEU A 302 -20.67 49.38 22.01
CA LEU A 302 -19.30 49.90 21.97
C LEU A 302 -18.37 49.35 23.07
N SER A 303 -17.45 48.50 22.66
CA SER A 303 -16.19 48.31 23.38
C SER A 303 -15.26 49.49 23.05
N PRO A 304 -14.49 50.05 24.01
CA PRO A 304 -13.61 51.18 23.75
C PRO A 304 -12.48 50.78 22.80
N GLN A 305 -12.33 51.51 21.70
CA GLN A 305 -11.15 51.40 20.85
C GLN A 305 -9.90 51.87 21.61
N PRO A 306 -8.79 51.11 21.58
CA PRO A 306 -7.49 51.65 21.93
C PRO A 306 -7.05 52.60 20.81
N ASN A 307 -6.98 53.88 21.17
CA ASN A 307 -6.45 54.98 20.39
C ASN A 307 -4.93 54.77 20.17
N TYR A 308 -4.55 54.15 19.05
CA TYR A 308 -3.16 54.15 18.58
C TYR A 308 -2.90 55.43 17.79
N ASN A 309 -2.63 56.49 18.55
CA ASN A 309 -2.00 57.70 18.07
C ASN A 309 -0.58 57.39 17.55
N SER A 310 -0.34 57.77 16.30
CA SER A 310 0.82 58.54 15.84
C SER A 310 2.23 57.96 16.03
N TYR A 311 2.76 57.38 14.94
CA TYR A 311 4.18 57.49 14.61
C TYR A 311 4.34 58.08 13.20
N PRO A 312 4.83 59.34 13.06
CA PRO A 312 5.36 59.84 11.81
C PRO A 312 6.83 59.44 11.70
N GLY A 313 7.15 58.48 10.85
CA GLY A 313 8.52 58.14 10.44
C GLY A 313 8.87 58.81 9.10
N PRO A 314 10.07 59.41 8.96
CA PRO A 314 10.42 60.28 7.83
C PRO A 314 10.81 59.50 6.57
N TYR A 315 10.25 59.91 5.43
CA TYR A 315 10.72 59.50 4.10
C TYR A 315 12.04 60.23 3.77
N PRO A 316 13.07 59.55 3.23
CA PRO A 316 14.23 60.21 2.62
C PRO A 316 13.87 60.79 1.23
N PRO A 317 14.60 61.83 0.78
CA PRO A 317 14.29 62.57 -0.44
C PRO A 317 14.63 61.78 -1.70
N GLN A 318 13.71 61.81 -2.68
CA GLN A 318 13.95 61.40 -4.06
C GLN A 318 14.97 62.34 -4.70
N GLY A 319 16.11 61.78 -5.10
CA GLY A 319 17.06 62.42 -6.00
C GLY A 319 16.54 62.41 -7.43
N GLN A 320 16.50 63.59 -8.03
CA GLN A 320 16.33 63.81 -9.47
C GLN A 320 17.56 63.30 -10.24
N VAL A 321 17.32 62.57 -11.33
CA VAL A 321 18.18 62.54 -12.53
C VAL A 321 17.26 62.58 -13.75
#